data_AF-A0A0H2R1B7-F1
#
_entry.id   AF-A0A0H2R1B7-F1
#
_cell.length_a   1.000
_cell.length_b   1.000
_cell.length_c   1.000
_cell.angle_alpha   90.00
_cell.angle_beta   90.00
_cell.angle_gamma   90.00
#
_symmetry.space_group_name_H-M   'P 1'
#
loop_
_entity.id
_entity.type
_entity.pdbx_description
1 polymer ?
#
loop_
_entity_poly.entity_id
_entity_poly.type
_entity_poly.pdbx_seq_one_letter_code
_entity_poly.pdbx_strand_id
1 'polypeptide(L)'
;MECMSLSLSLKYIASSVSSSLQTKYAYFAAYAIVIYDHLLTLDIEIEHIWKQKFSAVTFLFFLTRYYFLLAINITLFFFIEPVVNTRVSASKYCYSSQLVLVLH
;
A
#
# COMPACT_ATOMS: atom_id res chain seq x y z
N MET A 1 -18.97 -34.50 11.61
CA MET A 1 -18.09 -34.45 10.43
C MET A 1 -17.99 -33.02 9.86
N GLU A 2 -19.09 -32.28 9.81
CA GLU A 2 -19.15 -30.88 9.30
C GLU A 2 -18.36 -29.83 10.12
N CYS A 3 -18.19 -30.03 11.43
CA CYS A 3 -17.41 -29.10 12.26
C CYS A 3 -15.89 -29.16 11.94
N MET A 4 -15.40 -30.32 11.52
CA MET A 4 -13.99 -30.50 11.15
C MET A 4 -13.68 -29.84 9.81
N SER A 5 -14.58 -29.91 8.83
CA SER A 5 -14.43 -29.17 7.56
C SER A 5 -14.49 -27.66 7.79
N LEU A 6 -15.38 -27.16 8.67
CA LEU A 6 -15.47 -25.73 8.99
C LEU A 6 -14.17 -25.18 9.60
N SER A 7 -13.53 -25.94 10.50
CA SER A 7 -12.25 -25.54 11.12
C SER A 7 -11.10 -25.46 10.11
N LEU A 8 -11.13 -26.31 9.09
CA LEU A 8 -10.12 -26.38 8.03
C LEU A 8 -10.29 -25.21 7.06
N SER A 9 -11.53 -24.88 6.70
CA SER A 9 -11.87 -23.67 5.93
C SER A 9 -11.44 -22.39 6.66
N LEU A 10 -11.67 -22.29 7.97
CA LEU A 10 -11.24 -21.12 8.76
C LEU A 10 -9.71 -20.95 8.77
N LYS A 11 -8.96 -22.04 8.94
CA LYS A 11 -7.49 -22.01 8.89
C LYS A 11 -6.96 -21.59 7.52
N TYR A 12 -7.60 -22.05 6.45
CA TYR A 12 -7.25 -21.67 5.07
C TYR A 12 -7.50 -20.19 4.80
N ILE A 13 -8.61 -19.65 5.30
CA ILE A 13 -8.93 -18.22 5.19
C ILE A 13 -7.90 -17.40 5.98
N ALA A 14 -7.55 -17.82 7.21
CA ALA A 14 -6.57 -17.14 8.04
C ALA A 14 -5.16 -17.09 7.43
N SER A 15 -4.71 -18.17 6.80
CA SER A 15 -3.40 -18.20 6.11
C SER A 15 -3.39 -17.28 4.88
N SER A 16 -4.49 -17.25 4.13
CA SER A 16 -4.66 -16.39 2.94
C SER A 16 -4.66 -14.89 3.27
N VAL A 17 -5.19 -14.52 4.44
CA VAL A 17 -5.12 -13.13 4.93
C VAL A 17 -3.67 -12.73 5.21
N SER A 18 -2.88 -13.62 5.83
CA SER A 18 -1.50 -13.32 6.25
C SER A 18 -0.55 -13.08 5.08
N SER A 19 -0.68 -13.83 3.98
CA SER A 19 0.08 -13.60 2.75
C SER A 19 -0.29 -12.27 2.08
N SER A 20 -1.58 -11.92 2.09
CA SER A 20 -2.08 -10.66 1.54
C SER A 20 -1.52 -9.43 2.27
N LEU A 21 -1.27 -9.53 3.58
CA LEU A 21 -0.66 -8.46 4.38
C LEU A 21 0.81 -8.25 4.02
N GLN A 22 1.57 -9.33 3.86
CA GLN A 22 3.00 -9.26 3.52
C GLN A 22 3.21 -8.62 2.15
N THR A 23 2.39 -8.99 1.17
CA THR A 23 2.40 -8.38 -0.16
C THR A 23 2.16 -6.88 -0.09
N LYS A 24 1.20 -6.42 0.72
CA LYS A 24 0.92 -4.98 0.88
C LYS A 24 2.11 -4.19 1.44
N TYR A 25 2.80 -4.71 2.45
CA TYR A 25 3.99 -4.05 2.98
C TYR A 25 5.16 -4.07 1.99
N ALA A 26 5.34 -5.17 1.25
CA ALA A 26 6.35 -5.24 0.19
C ALA A 26 6.09 -4.22 -0.91
N TYR A 27 4.83 -4.03 -1.33
CA TYR A 27 4.44 -2.99 -2.29
C TYR A 27 4.77 -1.59 -1.78
N PHE A 28 4.53 -1.31 -0.50
CA PHE A 28 4.90 -0.02 0.11
C PHE A 28 6.41 0.22 0.11
N ALA A 29 7.19 -0.79 0.50
CA ALA A 29 8.65 -0.69 0.49
C ALA A 29 9.19 -0.46 -0.92
N ALA A 30 8.67 -1.21 -1.90
CA ALA A 30 9.02 -1.02 -3.31
C ALA A 30 8.63 0.37 -3.81
N TYR A 31 7.44 0.86 -3.43
CA TYR A 31 6.97 2.18 -3.79
C TYR A 31 7.85 3.31 -3.23
N ALA A 32 8.28 3.20 -1.97
CA ALA A 32 9.19 4.15 -1.35
C ALA A 32 10.55 4.20 -2.07
N ILE A 33 11.07 3.05 -2.50
CA ILE A 33 12.31 2.97 -3.29
C ILE A 33 12.13 3.65 -4.64
N VAL A 34 11.00 3.43 -5.33
CA VAL A 34 10.70 4.08 -6.60
C VAL A 34 10.65 5.60 -6.44
N ILE A 35 9.99 6.12 -5.40
CA ILE A 35 9.98 7.57 -5.12
C ILE A 35 11.40 8.09 -4.89
N TYR A 36 12.19 7.38 -4.09
CA TYR A 36 13.56 7.79 -3.78
C TYR A 36 14.44 7.91 -5.04
N ASP A 37 14.36 6.92 -5.93
CA ASP A 37 15.07 6.94 -7.22
C ASP A 37 14.61 8.09 -8.13
N HIS A 38 13.31 8.41 -8.10
CA HIS A 38 12.75 9.54 -8.84
C HIS A 38 13.23 10.88 -8.30
N LEU A 39 13.31 11.05 -6.98
CA LEU A 39 13.81 12.28 -6.36
C LEU A 39 15.29 12.52 -6.68
N LEU A 40 16.10 11.45 -6.71
CA LEU A 40 17.52 11.54 -7.00
C LEU A 40 17.80 12.03 -8.43
N THR A 41 17.00 11.58 -9.39
CA THR A 41 17.11 11.98 -10.80
C THR A 41 16.48 13.35 -11.08
N LEU A 42 15.56 13.79 -10.22
CA LEU A 42 14.86 15.07 -10.33
C LEU A 42 15.78 16.28 -10.12
N ASP A 43 16.72 16.20 -9.19
CA ASP A 43 17.67 17.30 -8.89
C ASP A 43 18.49 17.67 -10.13
N ILE A 44 18.96 16.64 -10.84
CA ILE A 44 19.76 16.77 -12.07
C ILE A 44 18.91 17.29 -13.23
N GLU A 45 17.67 16.79 -13.35
CA GLU A 45 16.69 17.28 -14.32
C GLU A 45 16.34 18.75 -14.08
N ILE A 46 16.11 19.16 -12.83
CA ILE A 46 15.80 20.56 -12.50
C ILE A 46 16.96 21.46 -12.90
N GLU A 47 18.19 21.10 -12.56
CA GLU A 47 19.36 21.93 -12.87
C GLU A 47 19.60 22.09 -14.39
N HIS A 48 19.40 21.03 -15.18
CA HIS A 48 19.65 21.09 -16.63
C HIS A 48 18.45 21.58 -17.45
N ILE A 49 17.23 21.24 -17.03
CA ILE A 49 16.01 21.54 -17.79
C ILE A 49 15.44 22.90 -17.39
N TRP A 50 15.38 23.25 -16.10
CA TRP A 50 14.75 24.51 -15.66
C TRP A 50 15.62 25.73 -15.93
N LYS A 51 16.92 25.56 -16.16
CA LYS A 51 17.82 26.63 -16.65
C LYS A 51 17.76 26.83 -18.17
N GLN A 52 17.13 25.91 -18.93
CA GLN A 52 16.95 26.03 -20.39
C GLN A 52 15.51 26.41 -20.77
N LYS A 53 15.31 26.84 -22.03
CA LYS A 53 14.00 27.27 -22.54
C LYS A 53 12.99 26.12 -22.45
N PHE A 54 11.94 26.28 -21.63
CA PHE A 54 10.86 25.30 -21.48
C PHE A 54 10.32 24.85 -22.84
N SER A 55 10.61 23.60 -23.22
CA SER A 55 10.10 22.98 -24.44
C SER A 55 8.86 22.15 -24.11
N ALA A 56 7.90 22.07 -25.05
CA ALA A 56 6.71 21.22 -24.92
C ALA A 56 7.07 19.74 -24.66
N VAL A 57 8.25 19.30 -25.12
CA VAL A 57 8.79 17.96 -24.88
C VAL A 57 9.09 17.73 -23.39
N THR A 58 9.62 18.73 -22.69
CA THR A 58 9.86 18.68 -21.24
C THR A 58 8.54 18.54 -20.48
N PHE A 59 7.53 19.30 -20.89
CA PHE A 59 6.21 19.24 -20.25
C PHE A 59 5.55 17.88 -20.47
N LEU A 60 5.64 17.33 -21.68
CA LEU A 60 5.14 15.99 -21.99
C LEU A 60 5.88 14.89 -21.22
N PHE A 61 7.18 15.07 -21.00
CA PHE A 61 8.01 14.18 -20.19
C PHE A 61 7.59 14.22 -18.71
N PHE A 62 7.38 15.43 -18.16
CA PHE A 62 6.82 15.61 -16.82
C PHE A 62 5.42 15.00 -16.71
N LEU A 63 4.52 15.24 -17.66
CA LEU A 63 3.19 14.65 -17.66
C LEU A 63 3.27 13.12 -17.62
N THR A 64 4.10 12.52 -18.47
CA THR A 64 4.25 11.06 -18.52
C THR A 64 4.80 10.49 -17.21
N ARG A 65 5.79 11.17 -16.60
CA ARG A 65 6.45 10.73 -15.36
C ARG A 65 5.60 10.95 -14.11
N TYR A 66 4.98 12.11 -13.97
CA TYR A 66 4.19 12.47 -12.80
C TYR A 66 2.79 11.87 -12.83
N TYR A 67 2.19 11.71 -14.02
CA TYR A 67 0.92 11.00 -14.17
C TYR A 67 1.05 9.53 -13.79
N PHE A 68 2.15 8.87 -14.19
CA PHE A 68 2.44 7.50 -13.80
C PHE A 68 2.60 7.34 -12.28
N LEU A 69 3.32 8.26 -11.64
CA LEU A 69 3.41 8.30 -10.17
C LEU A 69 2.04 8.52 -9.52
N LEU A 70 1.20 9.42 -10.06
CA LEU A 70 -0.16 9.64 -9.56
C LEU A 70 -1.03 8.38 -9.69
N ALA A 71 -0.96 7.69 -10.83
CA ALA A 71 -1.70 6.45 -11.08
C ALA A 71 -1.28 5.32 -10.14
N ILE A 72 0.02 5.21 -9.84
CA ILE A 72 0.54 4.26 -8.85
C ILE A 72 0.05 4.63 -7.44
N ASN A 73 0.09 5.92 -7.06
CA ASN A 73 -0.42 6.38 -5.76
C ASN A 73 -1.89 6.01 -5.56
N ILE A 74 -2.72 6.26 -6.58
CA ILE A 74 -4.15 5.95 -6.56
C ILE A 74 -4.36 4.44 -6.42
N THR A 75 -3.63 3.64 -7.20
CA THR A 75 -3.69 2.17 -7.14
C THR A 75 -3.27 1.64 -5.78
N LEU A 76 -2.20 2.21 -5.20
CA LEU A 76 -1.74 1.86 -3.86
C LEU A 76 -2.84 2.17 -2.84
N PHE A 77 -3.44 3.37 -2.89
CA PHE A 77 -4.51 3.80 -1.99
C PHE A 77 -5.69 2.82 -1.99
N PHE A 78 -6.23 2.48 -3.16
CA PHE A 78 -7.31 1.49 -3.30
C PHE A 78 -6.90 0.10 -2.78
N PHE A 79 -5.66 -0.30 -2.98
CA PHE A 79 -5.16 -1.58 -2.50
C PHE A 79 -4.99 -1.61 -0.96
N ILE A 80 -4.74 -0.46 -0.33
CA ILE A 80 -4.47 -0.35 1.11
C ILE A 80 -5.75 -0.33 1.94
N GLU A 81 -6.81 0.33 1.47
CA GLU A 81 -8.08 0.48 2.19
C GLU A 81 -8.54 -0.80 2.92
N PRO A 82 -8.67 -1.97 2.28
CA PRO A 82 -9.21 -3.15 2.97
C PRO A 82 -8.36 -3.62 4.17
N VAL A 83 -7.07 -3.24 4.24
CA VAL A 83 -6.13 -3.67 5.29
C VAL A 83 -6.25 -2.87 6.58
N VAL A 84 -6.43 -1.55 6.48
CA VAL A 84 -6.55 -0.67 7.65
C VAL A 84 -7.89 -0.97 8.32
N ASN A 85 -8.93 -1.16 7.51
CA ASN A 85 -10.31 -1.39 7.94
C ASN A 85 -10.44 -2.68 8.75
N THR A 86 -9.83 -3.77 8.27
CA THR A 86 -9.87 -5.08 8.94
C THR A 86 -9.00 -5.12 10.19
N ARG A 87 -7.81 -4.49 10.21
CA ARG A 87 -6.96 -4.44 11.41
C ARG A 87 -7.59 -3.60 12.53
N VAL A 88 -8.14 -2.43 12.20
CA VAL A 88 -8.79 -1.57 13.20
C VAL A 88 -10.02 -2.27 13.77
N SER A 89 -10.78 -2.98 12.93
CA SER A 89 -11.93 -3.77 13.39
C SER A 89 -11.49 -4.96 14.26
N ALA A 90 -10.54 -5.78 13.80
CA ALA A 90 -10.03 -6.92 14.56
C ALA A 90 -9.41 -6.52 15.91
N SER A 91 -8.66 -5.41 15.93
CA SER A 91 -8.13 -4.80 17.16
C SER A 91 -9.26 -4.42 18.12
N LYS A 92 -10.28 -3.69 17.63
CA LYS A 92 -11.45 -3.32 18.43
C LYS A 92 -12.19 -4.54 19.03
N TYR A 93 -12.34 -5.62 18.27
CA TYR A 93 -12.98 -6.85 18.76
C TYR A 93 -12.12 -7.64 19.76
N CYS A 94 -10.79 -7.60 19.63
CA CYS A 94 -9.88 -8.25 20.57
C CYS A 94 -9.83 -7.50 21.91
N TYR A 95 -9.77 -6.16 21.88
CA TYR A 95 -9.84 -5.33 23.08
C TYR A 95 -11.18 -5.47 23.81
N SER A 96 -12.31 -5.55 23.09
CA SER A 96 -13.62 -5.76 23.73
C SER A 96 -13.74 -7.16 24.34
N SER A 97 -13.21 -8.20 23.69
CA SER A 97 -13.16 -9.56 24.24
C SER A 97 -12.26 -9.68 25.47
N GLN A 98 -11.12 -8.99 25.50
CA GLN A 98 -10.23 -8.98 26.67
C GLN A 98 -10.84 -8.22 27.85
N LEU A 99 -11.55 -7.12 27.60
CA LEU A 99 -12.26 -6.37 28.65
C LEU A 99 -13.37 -7.20 29.32
N VAL A 100 -14.13 -7.99 28.56
CA VAL A 100 -15.18 -8.86 29.10
C VAL A 100 -14.62 -9.99 29.97
N LEU A 101 -13.42 -10.50 29.67
CA LEU A 101 -12.72 -11.53 30.46
C LEU A 101 -12.04 -10.99 31.73
N VAL A 102 -11.77 -9.68 31.81
CA VAL A 102 -11.17 -9.02 32.99
C VAL A 102 -12.24 -8.48 33.95
N LEU A 103 -13.46 -8.27 33.46
CA LEU A 103 -14.61 -7.77 34.23
C LEU A 103 -15.48 -8.89 34.87
N HIS A 104 -15.11 -10.16 34.72
CA HIS A 104 -15.77 -11.32 35.33
C HIS A 104 -14.73 -12.25 35.97
#